data_AF-A0A7C8DJ97-F1
#
_entry.id   AF-A0A7C8DJ97-F1
#
_cell.length_a   1.000
_cell.length_b   1.000
_cell.length_c   1.000
_cell.angle_alpha   90.00
_cell.angle_beta   90.00
_cell.angle_gamma   90.00
#
_symmetry.space_group_name_H-M   'P 1'
#
loop_
_entity.id
_entity.type
_entity.pdbx_description
1 polymer ?
#
loop_
_entity_poly.entity_id
_entity_poly.type
_entity_poly.pdbx_seq_one_letter_code
_entity_poly.pdbx_strand_id
1 'polypeptide(L)'
;MSAPRKSAGQLANVSAIFIVASGCERYDQTKSTAALLARLFEDLVIVGGDPSWGQYGRLIECSDSHGFTAGLECAREERALIVVASGDSSWFPADLLLGLTAWPEHEFVAPSIDGEGSPSCALVQCEAALAVLRAIGEKGVSALSSLEALRSKLDASVIEGDDLAALLGTRTSIS
;
A
#
# COMPACT_ATOMS: atom_id res chain seq x y z
N MET A 1 -2.79 -5.87 30.02
CA MET A 1 -2.64 -5.51 28.59
C MET A 1 -2.02 -6.72 27.91
N SER A 2 -2.84 -7.53 27.22
CA SER A 2 -2.33 -8.71 26.50
C SER A 2 -1.79 -8.29 25.15
N ALA A 3 -0.53 -8.60 24.87
CA ALA A 3 0.02 -8.45 23.53
C ALA A 3 -0.80 -9.30 22.53
N PRO A 4 -1.09 -8.79 21.33
CA PRO A 4 -1.75 -9.59 20.31
C PRO A 4 -0.87 -10.82 19.99
N ARG A 5 -1.50 -11.99 19.99
CA ARG A 5 -0.84 -13.27 19.67
C ARG A 5 -0.33 -13.19 18.23
N LYS A 6 0.99 -13.36 18.04
CA LYS A 6 1.58 -13.54 16.70
C LYS A 6 0.89 -14.72 16.01
N SER A 7 0.14 -14.45 14.94
CA SER A 7 -0.38 -15.49 14.07
C SER A 7 0.74 -15.94 13.13
N ALA A 8 1.06 -17.23 13.14
CA ALA A 8 1.93 -17.84 12.15
C ALA A 8 1.33 -17.57 10.75
N GLY A 9 1.97 -16.71 9.96
CA GLY A 9 1.49 -16.30 8.63
C GLY A 9 1.68 -14.83 8.26
N GLN A 10 2.14 -13.97 9.17
CA GLN A 10 2.46 -12.58 8.81
C GLN A 10 3.77 -12.50 8.02
N LEU A 11 3.78 -11.71 6.94
CA LEU A 11 4.99 -11.43 6.15
C LEU A 11 5.95 -10.58 7.00
N ALA A 12 7.14 -11.12 7.28
CA ALA A 12 8.12 -10.49 8.16
C ALA A 12 9.07 -9.52 7.43
N ASN A 13 9.13 -9.57 6.10
CA ASN A 13 10.16 -8.86 5.32
C ASN A 13 9.60 -7.68 4.49
N VAL A 14 8.34 -7.30 4.71
CA VAL A 14 7.69 -6.18 4.02
C VAL A 14 6.88 -5.39 5.03
N SER A 15 7.12 -4.08 5.11
CA SER A 15 6.25 -3.16 5.85
C SER A 15 4.99 -2.89 5.04
N ALA A 16 3.84 -2.73 5.70
CA ALA A 16 2.64 -2.21 5.06
C ALA A 16 2.43 -0.74 5.46
N ILE A 17 2.15 0.12 4.49
CA ILE A 17 1.81 1.51 4.69
C ILE A 17 0.41 1.72 4.13
N PHE A 18 -0.53 2.05 5.00
CA PHE A 18 -1.90 2.34 4.64
C PHE A 18 -2.17 3.84 4.78
N ILE A 19 -2.46 4.49 3.66
CA ILE A 19 -2.70 5.93 3.59
C ILE A 19 -4.20 6.16 3.47
N VAL A 20 -4.78 6.82 4.46
CA VAL A 20 -6.21 7.16 4.49
C VAL A 20 -6.37 8.57 3.93
N ALA A 21 -6.82 8.69 2.67
CA ALA A 21 -7.05 10.00 2.08
C ALA A 21 -8.21 10.73 2.77
N SER A 22 -8.13 12.05 2.84
CA SER A 22 -9.14 12.89 3.49
C SER A 22 -10.56 12.58 3.00
N GLY A 23 -11.49 12.40 3.92
CA GLY A 23 -12.89 12.07 3.62
C GLY A 23 -13.18 10.58 3.42
N CYS A 24 -12.16 9.72 3.37
CA CYS A 24 -12.33 8.26 3.18
C CYS A 24 -12.59 7.49 4.49
N GLU A 25 -12.52 8.19 5.61
CA GLU A 25 -12.57 7.64 6.97
C GLU A 25 -13.93 7.05 7.34
N ARG A 26 -14.97 7.45 6.61
CA ARG A 26 -16.36 7.07 6.84
C ARG A 26 -16.78 5.81 6.07
N TYR A 27 -15.92 5.28 5.19
CA TYR A 27 -16.24 4.10 4.40
C TYR A 27 -15.85 2.82 5.14
N ASP A 28 -16.81 1.90 5.27
CA ASP A 28 -16.59 0.58 5.89
C ASP A 28 -15.52 -0.25 5.14
N GLN A 29 -15.35 0.03 3.84
CA GLN A 29 -14.35 -0.62 3.00
C GLN A 29 -12.93 -0.24 3.41
N THR A 30 -12.67 1.03 3.75
CA THR A 30 -11.39 1.51 4.29
C THR A 30 -11.01 0.73 5.56
N LYS A 31 -11.98 0.49 6.46
CA LYS A 31 -11.77 -0.25 7.72
C LYS A 31 -11.46 -1.71 7.46
N SER A 32 -12.17 -2.30 6.50
CA SER A 32 -11.95 -3.69 6.08
C SER A 32 -10.55 -3.88 5.49
N THR A 33 -10.06 -2.93 4.70
CA THR A 33 -8.69 -2.94 4.16
C THR A 33 -7.65 -2.82 5.27
N ALA A 34 -7.80 -1.89 6.21
CA ALA A 34 -6.87 -1.79 7.35
C ALA A 34 -6.83 -3.07 8.19
N ALA A 35 -8.00 -3.66 8.47
CA ALA A 35 -8.11 -4.92 9.20
C ALA A 35 -7.46 -6.08 8.43
N LEU A 36 -7.59 -6.12 7.11
CA LEU A 36 -6.90 -7.10 6.26
C LEU A 36 -5.39 -6.93 6.34
N LEU A 37 -4.88 -5.71 6.14
CA LEU A 37 -3.45 -5.42 6.20
C LEU A 37 -2.85 -5.77 7.57
N ALA A 38 -3.54 -5.44 8.67
CA ALA A 38 -3.10 -5.77 10.02
C ALA A 38 -3.00 -7.29 10.27
N ARG A 39 -3.75 -8.11 9.52
CA ARG A 39 -3.67 -9.57 9.58
C ARG A 39 -2.57 -10.14 8.71
N LEU A 40 -2.24 -9.50 7.59
CA LEU A 40 -1.25 -9.98 6.63
C LEU A 40 0.19 -9.55 6.99
N PHE A 41 0.35 -8.37 7.59
CA PHE A 41 1.65 -7.75 7.84
C PHE A 41 1.88 -7.56 9.35
N GLU A 42 3.09 -7.87 9.81
CA GLU A 42 3.48 -7.60 11.21
C GLU A 42 3.73 -6.10 11.43
N ASP A 43 4.24 -5.42 10.40
CA ASP A 43 4.60 -4.01 10.44
C ASP A 43 3.61 -3.15 9.62
N LEU A 44 2.47 -2.79 10.22
CA LEU A 44 1.51 -1.87 9.60
C LEU A 44 1.68 -0.45 10.15
N VAL A 45 1.94 0.49 9.25
CA VAL A 45 1.92 1.94 9.46
C VAL A 45 0.65 2.50 8.82
N ILE A 46 -0.11 3.29 9.57
CA ILE A 46 -1.31 3.97 9.10
C ILE A 46 -1.06 5.45 9.10
N VAL A 47 -1.33 6.11 7.99
CA VAL A 47 -1.06 7.53 7.81
C VAL A 47 -2.38 8.28 7.60
N GLY A 48 -2.61 9.27 8.46
CA GLY A 48 -3.84 10.06 8.46
C GLY A 48 -5.03 9.29 9.03
N GLY A 49 -6.21 9.91 8.94
CA GLY A 49 -7.45 9.39 9.50
C GLY A 49 -7.67 9.66 10.99
N ASP A 50 -8.83 9.26 11.48
CA ASP A 50 -9.26 9.28 12.89
C ASP A 50 -8.33 8.50 13.87
N PRO A 51 -8.17 8.96 15.12
CA PRO A 51 -7.36 8.26 16.12
C PRO A 51 -7.72 6.77 16.35
N SER A 52 -8.96 6.34 16.10
CA SER A 52 -9.38 4.95 16.23
C SER A 52 -8.70 4.00 15.23
N TRP A 53 -8.07 4.50 14.16
CA TRP A 53 -7.30 3.67 13.23
C TRP A 53 -6.05 3.06 13.87
N GLY A 54 -5.54 3.64 14.95
CA GLY A 54 -4.41 3.09 15.70
C GLY A 54 -4.64 1.69 16.30
N GLN A 55 -5.88 1.19 16.30
CA GLN A 55 -6.16 -0.20 16.69
C GLN A 55 -5.64 -1.24 15.68
N TYR A 56 -5.41 -0.85 14.42
CA TYR A 56 -4.96 -1.74 13.35
C TYR A 56 -3.44 -1.71 13.17
N GLY A 57 -2.78 -0.62 13.52
CA GLY A 57 -1.34 -0.45 13.30
C GLY A 57 -0.79 0.82 13.95
N ARG A 58 0.47 1.16 13.66
CA ARG A 58 1.08 2.41 14.14
C ARG A 58 0.47 3.59 13.40
N LEU A 59 -0.30 4.42 14.09
CA LEU A 59 -0.87 5.62 13.52
C LEU A 59 0.16 6.76 13.46
N ILE A 60 0.27 7.39 12.31
CA ILE A 60 0.98 8.64 12.07
C ILE A 60 -0.07 9.69 11.76
N GLU A 61 -0.26 10.60 12.71
CA GLU A 61 -1.07 11.79 12.50
C GLU A 61 -0.34 12.69 11.51
N CYS A 62 -0.95 12.94 10.35
CA CYS A 62 -0.41 13.84 9.34
C CYS A 62 -1.51 14.82 8.93
N SER A 63 -1.28 16.11 9.17
CA SER A 63 -2.28 17.15 8.87
C SER A 63 -2.35 17.52 7.40
N ASP A 64 -1.34 17.17 6.59
CA ASP A 64 -1.17 17.65 5.21
C ASP A 64 -0.37 16.65 4.33
N SER A 65 -0.07 17.05 3.09
CA SER A 65 0.45 16.28 1.95
C SER A 65 1.79 15.52 2.13
N HIS A 66 2.34 15.44 3.35
CA HIS A 66 3.58 14.73 3.69
C HIS A 66 3.39 13.29 4.18
N GLY A 67 2.16 12.78 4.09
CA GLY A 67 1.82 11.46 4.62
C GLY A 67 2.63 10.32 4.00
N PHE A 68 2.99 10.46 2.71
CA PHE A 68 3.68 9.41 1.97
C PHE A 68 5.13 9.23 2.46
N THR A 69 5.89 10.32 2.53
CA THR A 69 7.25 10.31 3.11
C THR A 69 7.22 9.89 4.58
N ALA A 70 6.29 10.42 5.39
CA ALA A 70 6.21 10.05 6.81
C ALA A 70 5.93 8.55 7.03
N GLY A 71 5.06 7.97 6.20
CA GLY A 71 4.79 6.53 6.21
C GLY A 71 6.04 5.71 5.89
N LEU A 72 6.76 6.09 4.83
CA LEU A 72 7.99 5.41 4.40
C LEU A 72 9.14 5.55 5.40
N GLU A 73 9.30 6.71 6.03
CA GLU A 73 10.30 6.90 7.10
C GLU A 73 10.02 6.04 8.34
N CYS A 74 8.80 5.57 8.50
CA CYS A 74 8.39 4.67 9.58
C CYS A 74 8.38 3.18 9.19
N ALA A 75 8.64 2.86 7.92
CA ALA A 75 8.82 1.48 7.47
C ALA A 75 10.08 0.89 8.10
N ARG A 76 9.98 -0.35 8.57
CA ARG A 76 11.10 -1.07 9.19
C ARG A 76 11.84 -1.97 8.22
N GLU A 77 11.15 -2.36 7.16
CA GLU A 77 11.68 -3.27 6.15
C GLU A 77 12.19 -2.50 4.93
N GLU A 78 13.08 -3.11 4.17
CA GLU A 78 13.64 -2.53 2.95
C GLU A 78 12.57 -2.22 1.90
N ARG A 79 11.48 -2.99 1.92
CA ARG A 79 10.35 -2.84 1.01
C ARG A 79 9.07 -2.55 1.78
N ALA A 80 8.24 -1.70 1.19
CA ALA A 80 6.93 -1.37 1.71
C ALA A 80 5.83 -1.62 0.68
N LEU A 81 4.77 -2.33 1.09
CA LEU A 81 3.51 -2.35 0.38
C LEU A 81 2.71 -1.11 0.76
N ILE A 82 2.46 -0.24 -0.20
CA ILE A 82 1.67 0.97 -0.02
C ILE A 82 0.26 0.73 -0.57
N VAL A 83 -0.75 1.10 0.23
CA VAL A 83 -2.16 1.05 -0.15
C VAL A 83 -2.77 2.41 0.17
N VAL A 84 -3.39 3.04 -0.82
CA VAL A 84 -4.05 4.33 -0.70
C VAL A 84 -5.56 4.11 -0.74
N ALA A 85 -6.24 4.44 0.35
CA ALA A 85 -7.70 4.50 0.37
C ALA A 85 -8.18 5.85 -0.13
N SER A 86 -8.75 5.88 -1.34
CA SER A 86 -9.48 7.00 -1.92
C SER A 86 -11.01 6.73 -1.91
N GLY A 87 -11.83 7.75 -2.14
CA GLY A 87 -13.31 7.62 -2.09
C GLY A 87 -13.89 6.63 -3.11
N ASP A 88 -13.13 6.32 -4.14
CA ASP A 88 -13.45 5.35 -5.19
C ASP A 88 -12.63 4.05 -5.06
N SER A 89 -12.03 3.78 -3.89
CA SER A 89 -11.01 2.73 -3.76
C SER A 89 -11.53 1.35 -4.15
N SER A 90 -10.87 0.76 -5.14
CA SER A 90 -10.98 -0.64 -5.50
C SER A 90 -10.61 -1.52 -4.29
N TRP A 91 -11.46 -2.49 -3.99
CA TRP A 91 -11.16 -3.50 -2.97
C TRP A 91 -9.99 -4.37 -3.43
N PHE A 92 -8.95 -4.49 -2.60
CA PHE A 92 -7.81 -5.37 -2.89
C PHE A 92 -7.99 -6.73 -2.19
N PRO A 93 -8.05 -7.85 -2.93
CA PRO A 93 -8.07 -9.17 -2.33
C PRO A 93 -6.71 -9.50 -1.69
N ALA A 94 -6.74 -10.35 -0.66
CA ALA A 94 -5.54 -10.75 0.09
C ALA A 94 -4.46 -11.35 -0.81
N ASP A 95 -4.86 -12.19 -1.76
CA ASP A 95 -3.95 -12.88 -2.67
C ASP A 95 -3.21 -11.91 -3.60
N LEU A 96 -3.84 -10.81 -3.99
CA LEU A 96 -3.18 -9.75 -4.75
C LEU A 96 -2.12 -9.03 -3.91
N LEU A 97 -2.47 -8.64 -2.68
CA LEU A 97 -1.56 -7.93 -1.78
C LEU A 97 -0.35 -8.79 -1.41
N LEU A 98 -0.57 -10.09 -1.13
CA LEU A 98 0.49 -11.06 -0.89
C LEU A 98 1.29 -11.32 -2.16
N GLY A 99 0.60 -11.45 -3.29
CA GLY A 99 1.18 -11.60 -4.61
C GLY A 99 2.24 -10.53 -4.86
N LEU A 100 1.88 -9.26 -4.77
CA LEU A 100 2.80 -8.14 -5.01
C LEU A 100 4.13 -8.27 -4.25
N THR A 101 4.11 -8.79 -3.02
CA THR A 101 5.33 -8.96 -2.21
C THR A 101 6.31 -10.01 -2.74
N ALA A 102 5.88 -10.86 -3.68
CA ALA A 102 6.69 -11.91 -4.28
C ALA A 102 7.56 -11.45 -5.47
N TRP A 103 7.52 -10.15 -5.84
CA TRP A 103 8.32 -9.58 -6.94
C TRP A 103 9.47 -8.69 -6.41
N PRO A 104 10.59 -9.28 -5.94
CA PRO A 104 11.71 -8.55 -5.35
C PRO A 104 12.64 -7.85 -6.35
N GLU A 105 12.40 -7.98 -7.66
CA GLU A 105 13.41 -7.57 -8.67
C GLU A 105 13.31 -6.10 -9.08
N HIS A 106 12.13 -5.49 -8.93
CA HIS A 106 11.89 -4.10 -9.32
C HIS A 106 11.74 -3.19 -8.11
N GLU A 107 12.15 -1.93 -8.25
CA GLU A 107 12.03 -0.90 -7.20
C GLU A 107 10.58 -0.48 -6.97
N PHE A 108 9.72 -0.65 -7.97
CA PHE A 108 8.30 -0.36 -7.91
C PHE A 108 7.50 -1.47 -8.63
N VAL A 109 6.46 -1.99 -7.97
CA VAL A 109 5.56 -2.99 -8.57
C VAL A 109 4.11 -2.61 -8.25
N ALA A 110 3.27 -2.46 -9.27
CA ALA A 110 1.85 -2.16 -9.08
C ALA A 110 0.96 -3.03 -9.98
N PRO A 111 -0.27 -3.36 -9.55
CA PRO A 111 -1.22 -4.04 -10.41
C PRO A 111 -1.94 -3.07 -11.36
N SER A 112 -2.21 -3.50 -12.59
CA SER A 112 -3.04 -2.78 -13.57
C SER A 112 -4.50 -3.22 -13.45
N ILE A 113 -5.21 -2.72 -12.43
CA ILE A 113 -6.59 -3.16 -12.14
C ILE A 113 -7.61 -2.51 -13.08
N ASP A 114 -7.36 -1.27 -13.53
CA ASP A 114 -8.32 -0.46 -14.30
C ASP A 114 -7.77 0.00 -15.67
N GLY A 115 -6.72 -0.65 -16.19
CA GLY A 115 -6.18 -0.44 -17.53
C GLY A 115 -5.40 0.87 -17.76
N GLU A 116 -5.77 2.00 -17.14
CA GLU A 116 -5.08 3.30 -17.31
C GLU A 116 -5.07 4.22 -16.06
N GLY A 117 -5.55 3.74 -14.91
CA GLY A 117 -5.63 4.55 -13.68
C GLY A 117 -4.29 4.72 -12.93
N SER A 118 -4.17 5.82 -12.15
CA SER A 118 -3.08 5.96 -11.17
C SER A 118 -3.15 4.81 -10.16
N PRO A 119 -2.02 4.15 -9.86
CA PRO A 119 -2.04 3.01 -8.96
C PRO A 119 -2.47 3.47 -7.55
N SER A 120 -3.41 2.73 -6.97
CA SER A 120 -3.87 2.88 -5.59
C SER A 120 -3.19 1.87 -4.64
N CYS A 121 -2.37 0.97 -5.19
CA CYS A 121 -1.52 0.05 -4.44
C CYS A 121 -0.21 -0.20 -5.19
N ALA A 122 0.91 -0.28 -4.47
CA ALA A 122 2.20 -0.67 -5.03
C ALA A 122 3.14 -1.24 -3.96
N LEU A 123 3.99 -2.20 -4.33
CA LEU A 123 5.20 -2.53 -3.58
C LEU A 123 6.32 -1.57 -4.01
N VAL A 124 7.05 -1.01 -3.07
CA VAL A 124 8.18 -0.11 -3.35
C VAL A 124 9.41 -0.47 -2.53
N GLN A 125 10.59 -0.20 -3.07
CA GLN A 125 11.82 -0.13 -2.30
C GLN A 125 11.87 1.20 -1.53
N CYS A 126 11.99 1.12 -0.20
CA CYS A 126 11.81 2.27 0.69
C CYS A 126 12.84 3.38 0.43
N GLU A 127 14.13 3.05 0.32
CA GLU A 127 15.18 4.05 0.13
C GLU A 127 15.06 4.79 -1.21
N ALA A 128 14.81 4.06 -2.30
CA ALA A 128 14.63 4.64 -3.63
C ALA A 128 13.37 5.53 -3.69
N ALA A 129 12.26 5.06 -3.12
CA ALA A 129 11.02 5.84 -3.03
C ALA A 129 11.20 7.13 -2.23
N LEU A 130 11.86 7.07 -1.06
CA LEU A 130 12.16 8.25 -0.24
C LEU A 130 13.03 9.27 -0.98
N ALA A 131 14.04 8.81 -1.72
CA ALA A 131 14.89 9.70 -2.51
C ALA A 131 14.08 10.47 -3.57
N VAL A 132 13.17 9.77 -4.27
CA VAL A 132 12.27 10.40 -5.25
C VAL A 132 11.33 11.40 -4.60
N LEU A 133 10.64 11.02 -3.51
CA LEU A 133 9.66 11.88 -2.83
C LEU A 133 10.30 13.16 -2.28
N ARG A 134 11.51 13.04 -1.73
CA ARG A 134 12.29 14.19 -1.26
C ARG A 134 12.72 15.11 -2.41
N ALA A 135 13.07 14.54 -3.56
CA ALA A 135 13.47 15.31 -4.74
C ALA A 135 12.31 16.07 -5.39
N ILE A 136 11.10 15.49 -5.42
CA ILE A 136 9.92 16.14 -6.02
C ILE A 136 9.24 17.13 -5.07
N GLY A 137 9.38 16.93 -3.75
CA GLY A 137 8.75 17.76 -2.73
C GLY A 137 7.23 17.54 -2.68
N GLU A 138 6.71 17.00 -1.57
CA GLU A 138 5.31 16.58 -1.49
C GLU A 138 4.30 17.71 -1.19
N LYS A 139 4.67 18.99 -1.29
CA LYS A 139 3.74 20.07 -0.92
C LYS A 139 2.56 20.14 -1.89
N GLY A 140 1.36 19.86 -1.39
CA GLY A 140 0.10 19.93 -2.14
C GLY A 140 -0.13 18.77 -3.12
N VAL A 141 0.67 17.71 -3.07
CA VAL A 141 0.54 16.54 -3.94
C VAL A 141 -0.36 15.49 -3.27
N SER A 142 -1.30 14.91 -4.03
CA SER A 142 -2.16 13.84 -3.52
C SER A 142 -1.38 12.52 -3.39
N ALA A 143 -1.81 11.62 -2.50
CA ALA A 143 -1.15 10.32 -2.32
C ALA A 143 -1.13 9.46 -3.61
N LEU A 144 -2.18 9.53 -4.42
CA LEU A 144 -2.23 8.86 -5.73
C LEU A 144 -1.22 9.48 -6.71
N SER A 145 -1.11 10.81 -6.71
CA SER A 145 -0.10 11.50 -7.52
C SER A 145 1.33 11.18 -7.09
N SER A 146 1.57 10.96 -5.78
CA SER A 146 2.86 10.48 -5.28
C SER A 146 3.18 9.09 -5.80
N LEU A 147 2.22 8.15 -5.80
CA LEU A 147 2.40 6.81 -6.38
C LEU A 147 2.71 6.86 -7.88
N GLU A 148 2.00 7.70 -8.63
CA GLU A 148 2.27 7.87 -10.07
C GLU A 148 3.66 8.48 -10.31
N ALA A 149 4.06 9.46 -9.49
CA ALA A 149 5.39 10.03 -9.57
C ALA A 149 6.49 8.98 -9.31
N LEU A 150 6.29 8.10 -8.32
CA LEU A 150 7.18 6.97 -8.05
C LEU A 150 7.26 6.01 -9.24
N ARG A 151 6.11 5.58 -9.79
CA ARG A 151 6.03 4.73 -10.98
C ARG A 151 6.82 5.31 -12.16
N SER A 152 6.77 6.62 -12.35
CA SER A 152 7.46 7.29 -13.47
C SER A 152 8.98 7.45 -13.29
N LYS A 153 9.50 7.25 -12.07
CA LYS A 153 10.88 7.60 -11.69
C LYS A 153 11.72 6.43 -11.19
N LEU A 154 11.08 5.35 -10.76
CA LEU A 154 11.72 4.12 -10.30
C LEU A 154 11.72 3.07 -11.41
N ASP A 155 12.57 2.06 -11.28
CA ASP A 155 12.44 0.84 -12.07
C ASP A 155 11.10 0.16 -11.74
N ALA A 156 10.13 0.33 -12.63
CA ALA A 156 8.74 -0.01 -12.41
C ALA A 156 8.32 -1.23 -13.25
N SER A 157 7.66 -2.16 -12.59
CA SER A 157 6.94 -3.27 -13.22
C SER A 157 5.46 -3.17 -12.92
N VAL A 158 4.65 -3.46 -13.94
CA VAL A 158 3.20 -3.45 -13.83
C VAL A 158 2.70 -4.87 -14.03
N ILE A 159 1.98 -5.39 -13.03
CA ILE A 159 1.36 -6.71 -13.10
C ILE A 159 0.02 -6.58 -13.84
N GLU A 160 -0.10 -7.24 -14.99
CA GLU A 160 -1.28 -7.17 -15.85
C GLU A 160 -1.58 -8.53 -16.51
N GLY A 161 -2.69 -8.62 -17.23
CA GLY A 161 -3.05 -9.81 -18.01
C GLY A 161 -3.10 -11.10 -17.20
N ASP A 162 -2.43 -12.12 -17.69
CA ASP A 162 -2.43 -13.47 -17.10
C ASP A 162 -1.79 -13.50 -15.70
N ASP A 163 -0.77 -12.68 -15.45
CA ASP A 163 -0.12 -12.59 -14.14
C ASP A 163 -1.08 -12.00 -13.11
N LEU A 164 -1.82 -10.95 -13.49
CA LEU A 164 -2.86 -10.38 -12.64
C LEU A 164 -4.00 -11.38 -12.42
N ALA A 165 -4.42 -12.09 -13.47
CA ALA A 165 -5.48 -13.11 -13.38
C ALA A 165 -5.08 -14.27 -12.45
N ALA A 166 -3.80 -14.68 -12.47
CA ALA A 166 -3.27 -15.70 -11.57
C ALA A 166 -3.32 -15.25 -10.11
N LEU A 167 -2.99 -13.99 -9.82
CA LEU A 167 -3.08 -13.41 -8.47
C LEU A 167 -4.50 -13.23 -7.97
N LEU A 168 -5.44 -12.93 -8.87
CA LEU A 168 -6.85 -12.76 -8.52
C LEU A 168 -7.61 -14.10 -8.42
N GLY A 169 -6.96 -15.23 -8.72
CA GLY A 169 -7.58 -16.55 -8.65
C GLY A 169 -8.68 -16.76 -9.70
N THR A 170 -8.78 -15.89 -10.70
CA THR A 170 -9.71 -16.09 -11.83
C THR A 170 -9.18 -17.23 -12.67
N ARG A 171 -9.76 -18.42 -12.48
CA ARG A 171 -9.57 -19.54 -13.40
C ARG A 171 -9.90 -19.06 -14.80
N THR A 172 -8.91 -18.98 -15.67
CA THR A 172 -9.13 -18.95 -17.11
C THR A 172 -9.91 -20.22 -17.45
N SER A 173 -11.21 -20.07 -17.74
CA SER A 173 -12.00 -21.13 -18.34
C SER A 173 -11.40 -21.41 -19.70
N ILE A 174 -10.56 -22.44 -19.77
CA ILE A 174 -10.14 -23.04 -21.03
C ILE A 174 -11.41 -23.63 -21.64
N SER A 175 -11.88 -23.02 -22.73
CA SER A 175 -12.90 -23.58 -23.64
C SER A 175 -12.24 -24.51 -24.64
#